data_AF-A0A971J6F7-F1
#
_entry.id   AF-A0A971J6F7-F1
#
_cell.length_a   1.000
_cell.length_b   1.000
_cell.length_c   1.000
_cell.angle_alpha   90.00
_cell.angle_beta   90.00
_cell.angle_gamma   90.00
#
_symmetry.space_group_name_H-M   'P 1'
#
loop_
_entity.id
_entity.type
_entity.pdbx_description
1 polymer ?
#
loop_
_entity_poly.entity_id
_entity_poly.type
_entity_poly.pdbx_seq_one_letter_code
_entity_poly.pdbx_strand_id
1 'polypeptide(L)'
;ILGLLLFDRPASGEPAPEITLPGVKAVMDEFRPIAEQIFEKVLVEKSAPVTAATTADLDKSLNWLGEIGHKFGQQILEGLNEVKRVSFPSSGVGLTDEMYLLQRRMEERVDSIYSFLDRLESSMRRGQEEMEMAISRQLKDLRDSLEREKEINYRYLENLLTSQLSEGSPLVGDELVVSRLDRMADQFTVLIEKSLDSRLERLEENLVSVAEELLAKSIGEMQKESLLQVNGLKHLSALLEQVMTKPKTPLERLGSARSLLDRLAQEASDVMVTLAWQDVLIEKRWQEIKEKLESMQHDIYKGLEAEKRASIYLTIAEEIPEFSLPETREKLSDVLQSLVVAEALYMNYREGDEESTAGGAYVIFQFIRALEQMAREKIVISGEMLVRRRLIRDETRAGSYSGVFEKVFREVETRGSGLEGYLVGLYPGAFHNFCLNPGVRHRPASCGQAGWMLYLDLLDDEEAGDTDLYYLIGLLLVSHTIRNRYIHPSNSSMLIKVEHPRYVEQARFCSLTAISLLVPREIPY
;
A
#
# COMPACT_ATOMS: atom_id res chain seq x y z
N ILE A 1 -27.80 30.42 23.62
CA ILE A 1 -28.37 30.91 22.35
C ILE A 1 -27.20 31.54 21.59
N LEU A 2 -26.44 30.67 20.90
CA LEU A 2 -25.23 30.98 20.15
C LEU A 2 -25.67 31.23 18.70
N GLY A 3 -25.73 32.51 18.29
CA GLY A 3 -25.98 32.89 16.91
C GLY A 3 -24.72 32.68 16.08
N LEU A 4 -24.60 31.51 15.47
CA LEU A 4 -23.70 31.26 14.34
C LEU A 4 -24.15 32.13 13.16
N LEU A 5 -23.59 33.33 13.04
CA LEU A 5 -23.63 34.09 11.80
C LEU A 5 -22.54 33.51 10.89
N LEU A 6 -22.95 32.58 10.04
CA LEU A 6 -22.27 32.20 8.81
C LEU A 6 -22.18 33.45 7.92
N PHE A 7 -21.06 34.18 7.98
CA PHE A 7 -20.73 35.17 6.97
C PHE A 7 -19.80 34.54 5.94
N ASP A 8 -20.30 34.46 4.70
CA ASP A 8 -19.53 34.03 3.54
C ASP A 8 -18.26 34.88 3.37
N ARG A 9 -17.13 34.22 3.09
CA ARG A 9 -15.91 34.88 2.61
C ARG A 9 -16.25 35.61 1.30
N PRO A 10 -15.84 36.89 1.12
CA PRO A 10 -15.96 37.51 -0.19
C PRO A 10 -15.01 36.80 -1.15
N ALA A 11 -15.55 36.33 -2.29
CA ALA A 11 -14.77 35.90 -3.43
C ALA A 11 -13.89 37.08 -3.89
N SER A 12 -12.64 36.77 -4.21
CA SER A 12 -11.62 37.68 -4.74
C SER A 12 -12.19 38.71 -5.71
N GLY A 13 -12.29 39.97 -5.28
CA GLY A 13 -12.78 41.08 -6.10
C GLY A 13 -12.30 42.43 -5.55
N GLU A 14 -11.34 43.01 -6.28
CA GLU A 14 -10.85 44.40 -6.32
C GLU A 14 -10.51 45.19 -5.03
N PRO A 15 -9.40 45.96 -5.01
CA PRO A 15 -8.98 46.72 -3.84
C PRO A 15 -9.83 48.00 -3.69
N ALA A 16 -10.66 48.06 -2.65
CA ALA A 16 -11.30 49.29 -2.20
C ALA A 16 -10.27 50.25 -1.55
N PRO A 17 -10.46 51.58 -1.63
CA PRO A 17 -9.45 52.55 -1.20
C PRO A 17 -9.19 52.49 0.32
N GLU A 18 -7.91 52.41 0.68
CA GLU A 18 -7.37 52.48 2.05
C GLU A 18 -7.70 53.84 2.70
N ILE A 19 -8.79 53.88 3.46
CA ILE A 19 -8.98 54.90 4.51
C ILE A 19 -8.99 54.14 5.83
N THR A 20 -7.80 53.81 6.33
CA THR A 20 -7.64 53.19 7.65
C THR A 20 -7.79 54.28 8.72
N LEU A 21 -8.89 54.20 9.48
CA LEU A 21 -9.14 55.13 10.58
C LEU A 21 -8.01 55.03 11.62
N PRO A 22 -7.53 56.14 12.23
CA PRO A 22 -6.43 56.11 13.20
C PRO A 22 -6.64 55.12 14.37
N GLY A 23 -7.90 54.93 14.79
CA GLY A 23 -8.28 53.97 15.84
C GLY A 23 -8.22 52.50 15.40
N VAL A 24 -8.40 52.19 14.11
CA VAL A 24 -8.23 50.82 13.57
C VAL A 24 -6.75 50.43 13.58
N LYS A 25 -5.90 51.37 13.16
CA LYS A 25 -4.45 51.16 13.09
C LYS A 25 -3.84 50.85 14.46
N ALA A 26 -4.21 51.62 15.49
CA ALA A 26 -3.74 51.39 16.86
C ALA A 26 -4.14 50.00 17.40
N VAL A 27 -5.38 49.56 17.16
CA VAL A 27 -5.86 48.24 17.59
C VAL A 27 -5.17 47.11 16.82
N MET A 28 -4.93 47.29 15.52
CA MET A 28 -4.19 46.31 14.69
C MET A 28 -2.71 46.20 15.09
N ASP A 29 -2.08 47.32 15.48
CA ASP A 29 -0.70 47.35 15.98
C ASP A 29 -0.56 46.60 17.32
N GLU A 30 -1.57 46.70 18.19
CA GLU A 30 -1.64 45.92 19.45
C GLU A 30 -2.00 44.45 19.22
N PHE A 31 -2.84 44.14 18.22
CA PHE A 31 -3.28 42.79 17.93
C PHE A 31 -2.23 41.92 17.24
N ARG A 32 -1.45 42.48 16.30
CA ARG A 32 -0.46 41.75 15.49
C ARG A 32 0.52 40.88 16.30
N PRO A 33 1.11 41.33 17.44
CA PRO A 33 1.96 40.47 18.26
C PRO A 33 1.20 39.32 18.94
N ILE A 34 -0.07 39.52 19.31
CA ILE A 34 -0.93 38.48 19.89
C ILE A 34 -1.23 37.41 18.83
N ALA A 35 -1.58 37.86 17.62
CA ALA A 35 -1.85 36.98 16.50
C ALA A 35 -0.62 36.14 16.08
N GLU A 36 0.59 36.70 16.16
CA GLU A 36 1.81 35.93 15.88
C GLU A 36 2.03 34.81 16.91
N GLN A 37 1.76 35.07 18.19
CA GLN A 37 1.84 34.05 19.24
C GLN A 37 0.79 32.95 19.04
N ILE A 38 -0.44 33.34 18.69
CA ILE A 38 -1.51 32.39 18.36
C ILE A 38 -1.11 31.54 17.16
N PHE A 39 -0.58 32.17 16.11
CA PHE A 39 -0.14 31.50 14.89
C PHE A 39 0.90 30.41 15.16
N GLU A 40 1.98 30.75 15.86
CA GLU A 40 3.04 29.78 16.19
C GLU A 40 2.52 28.67 17.12
N LYS A 41 1.71 29.03 18.11
CA LYS A 41 1.14 28.06 19.04
C LYS A 41 0.24 27.06 18.31
N VAL A 42 -0.71 27.54 17.51
CA VAL A 42 -1.66 26.68 16.78
C VAL A 42 -0.91 25.82 15.75
N LEU A 43 0.07 26.38 15.03
CA LEU A 43 0.89 25.62 14.09
C LEU A 43 1.60 24.45 14.78
N VAL A 44 2.25 24.69 15.91
CA VAL A 44 2.98 23.65 16.65
C VAL A 44 2.03 22.64 17.29
N GLU A 45 0.98 23.08 17.99
CA GLU A 45 0.04 22.20 18.68
C GLU A 45 -0.63 21.20 17.74
N LYS A 46 -0.90 21.61 16.50
CA LYS A 46 -1.60 20.79 15.50
C LYS A 46 -0.67 19.99 14.59
N SER A 47 0.51 20.50 14.24
CA SER A 47 1.45 19.78 13.35
C SER A 47 2.36 18.80 14.08
N ALA A 48 2.72 19.06 15.35
CA ALA A 48 3.61 18.20 16.12
C ALA A 48 3.06 16.77 16.34
N PRO A 49 1.76 16.56 16.61
CA PRO A 49 1.20 15.21 16.72
C PRO A 49 1.33 14.40 15.41
N VAL A 50 1.14 15.05 14.26
CA VAL A 50 1.24 14.43 12.94
C VAL A 50 2.68 13.99 12.67
N THR A 51 3.65 14.89 12.85
CA THR A 51 5.06 14.58 12.62
C THR A 51 5.58 13.53 13.58
N ALA A 52 5.17 13.58 14.86
CA ALA A 52 5.54 12.59 15.86
C ALA A 52 4.96 11.21 15.55
N ALA A 53 3.69 11.14 15.13
CA ALA A 53 3.05 9.88 14.76
C ALA A 53 3.76 9.20 13.58
N THR A 54 4.02 9.94 12.49
CA THR A 54 4.70 9.37 11.32
C THR A 54 6.15 8.96 11.63
N THR A 55 6.86 9.73 12.45
CA THR A 55 8.23 9.38 12.88
C THR A 55 8.22 8.09 13.72
N ALA A 56 7.28 7.98 14.67
CA ALA A 56 7.16 6.79 15.51
C ALA A 56 6.80 5.54 14.69
N ASP A 57 5.95 5.67 13.68
CA ASP A 57 5.58 4.57 12.78
C ASP A 57 6.76 4.13 11.90
N LEU A 58 7.54 5.08 11.38
CA LEU A 58 8.77 4.79 10.65
C LEU A 58 9.79 4.08 11.55
N ASP A 59 10.04 4.61 12.75
CA ASP A 59 10.99 4.05 13.71
C ASP A 59 10.61 2.63 14.10
N LYS A 60 9.34 2.39 14.41
CA LYS A 60 8.84 1.05 14.73
C LYS A 60 9.09 0.07 13.58
N SER A 61 8.86 0.52 12.35
CA SER A 61 9.01 -0.30 11.15
C SER A 61 10.49 -0.57 10.83
N LEU A 62 11.36 0.44 10.92
CA LEU A 62 12.81 0.30 10.76
C LEU A 62 13.41 -0.59 11.85
N ASN A 63 13.01 -0.42 13.11
CA ASN A 63 13.48 -1.26 14.21
C ASN A 63 13.08 -2.72 14.03
N TRP A 64 11.83 -2.97 13.61
CA TRP A 64 11.38 -4.32 13.28
C TRP A 64 12.21 -4.94 12.13
N LEU A 65 12.53 -4.17 11.09
CA LEU A 65 13.41 -4.61 10.00
C LEU A 65 14.83 -4.89 10.50
N GLY A 66 15.37 -4.02 11.35
CA GLY A 66 16.67 -4.20 12.00
C GLY A 66 16.72 -5.50 12.79
N GLU A 67 15.70 -5.78 13.61
CA GLU A 67 15.60 -7.03 14.36
C GLU A 67 15.56 -8.26 13.46
N ILE A 68 14.76 -8.23 12.39
CA ILE A 68 14.71 -9.34 11.43
C ILE A 68 16.07 -9.51 10.76
N GLY A 69 16.72 -8.41 10.37
CA GLY A 69 17.99 -8.45 9.65
C GLY A 69 19.14 -8.95 10.50
N HIS A 70 19.17 -8.56 11.77
CA HIS A 70 20.11 -9.09 12.74
C HIS A 70 19.86 -10.58 13.01
N LYS A 71 18.61 -10.98 13.25
CA LYS A 71 18.27 -12.41 13.46
C LYS A 71 18.65 -13.24 12.24
N PHE A 72 18.30 -12.78 11.04
CA PHE A 72 18.66 -13.39 9.77
C PHE A 72 20.18 -13.52 9.63
N GLY A 73 20.92 -12.43 9.77
CA GLY A 73 22.38 -12.44 9.66
C GLY A 73 23.04 -13.37 10.67
N GLN A 74 22.59 -13.35 11.93
CA GLN A 74 23.10 -14.25 12.98
C GLN A 74 22.81 -15.72 12.67
N GLN A 75 21.60 -16.06 12.25
CA GLN A 75 21.22 -17.43 11.89
C GLN A 75 22.12 -17.99 10.77
N ILE A 76 22.37 -17.20 9.73
CA ILE A 76 23.24 -17.65 8.63
C ILE A 76 24.70 -17.74 9.09
N LEU A 77 25.20 -16.81 9.91
CA LEU A 77 26.56 -16.87 10.47
C LEU A 77 26.76 -18.10 11.37
N GLU A 78 25.84 -18.37 12.28
CA GLU A 78 25.85 -19.55 13.15
C GLU A 78 25.80 -20.83 12.32
N GLY A 79 24.92 -20.87 11.32
CA GLY A 79 24.79 -21.99 10.39
C GLY A 79 26.07 -22.26 9.59
N LEU A 80 26.70 -21.21 9.04
CA LEU A 80 27.97 -21.33 8.32
C LEU A 80 29.11 -21.78 9.24
N ASN A 81 29.16 -21.31 10.49
CA ASN A 81 30.14 -21.77 11.48
C ASN A 81 29.94 -23.24 11.84
N GLU A 82 28.70 -23.71 11.95
CA GLU A 82 28.39 -25.11 12.18
C GLU A 82 28.80 -25.99 10.99
N VAL A 83 28.50 -25.55 9.76
CA VAL A 83 28.97 -26.21 8.53
C VAL A 83 30.49 -26.28 8.49
N LYS A 84 31.19 -25.21 8.91
CA LYS A 84 32.66 -25.18 8.98
C LYS A 84 33.19 -26.18 9.99
N ARG A 85 32.59 -26.26 11.18
CA ARG A 85 32.95 -27.20 12.26
C ARG A 85 32.80 -28.65 11.83
N VAL A 86 31.70 -28.97 11.13
CA VAL A 86 31.41 -30.34 10.65
C VAL A 86 32.32 -30.73 9.48
N SER A 87 32.62 -29.78 8.59
CA SER A 87 33.37 -30.04 7.34
C SER A 87 34.89 -29.98 7.51
N PHE A 88 35.41 -29.18 8.45
CA PHE A 88 36.85 -28.90 8.62
C PHE A 88 37.32 -29.06 10.08
N PRO A 89 37.41 -30.30 10.62
CA PRO A 89 37.92 -30.49 11.96
C PRO A 89 39.40 -30.07 12.06
N SER A 90 39.71 -29.31 13.10
CA SER A 90 41.02 -28.76 13.39
C SER A 90 42.01 -29.85 13.81
N SER A 91 42.53 -30.66 12.88
CA SER A 91 43.82 -31.40 12.99
C SER A 91 44.02 -32.38 11.82
N GLY A 92 45.07 -32.16 11.02
CA GLY A 92 45.83 -33.26 10.40
C GLY A 92 45.40 -33.78 9.02
N VAL A 93 44.34 -33.28 8.40
CA VAL A 93 43.95 -33.68 7.03
C VAL A 93 44.39 -32.59 6.06
N GLY A 94 45.29 -32.91 5.11
CA GLY A 94 45.60 -32.03 4.00
C GLY A 94 44.32 -31.74 3.21
N LEU A 95 43.92 -30.47 3.15
CA LEU A 95 42.75 -30.05 2.37
C LEU A 95 43.05 -30.27 0.89
N THR A 96 42.13 -30.91 0.16
CA THR A 96 42.17 -30.88 -1.31
C THR A 96 41.92 -29.46 -1.80
N ASP A 97 42.32 -29.14 -3.04
CA ASP A 97 42.07 -27.82 -3.64
C ASP A 97 40.58 -27.45 -3.62
N GLU A 98 39.68 -28.43 -3.79
CA GLU A 98 38.23 -28.19 -3.72
C GLU A 98 37.74 -27.89 -2.30
N MET A 99 38.35 -28.50 -1.27
CA MET A 99 38.05 -28.20 0.14
C MET A 99 38.58 -26.83 0.54
N TYR A 100 39.74 -26.41 0.03
CA TYR A 100 40.24 -25.04 0.19
C TYR A 100 39.33 -24.02 -0.50
N LEU A 101 38.85 -24.33 -1.70
CA LEU A 101 37.89 -23.48 -2.42
C LEU A 101 36.58 -23.36 -1.64
N LEU A 102 36.05 -24.46 -1.10
CA LEU A 102 34.84 -24.45 -0.26
C LEU A 102 35.03 -23.58 0.97
N GLN A 103 36.15 -23.75 1.70
CA GLN A 103 36.45 -22.94 2.88
C GLN A 103 36.52 -21.45 2.54
N ARG A 104 37.24 -21.09 1.47
CA ARG A 104 37.36 -19.70 1.01
C ARG A 104 36.00 -19.11 0.63
N ARG A 105 35.15 -19.87 -0.08
CA ARG A 105 33.79 -19.42 -0.44
C ARG A 105 32.90 -19.22 0.78
N MET A 106 33.06 -20.03 1.82
CA MET A 106 32.35 -19.83 3.09
C MET A 106 32.83 -18.57 3.80
N GLU A 107 34.14 -18.32 3.85
CA GLU A 107 34.73 -17.11 4.44
C GLU A 107 34.26 -15.84 3.70
N GLU A 108 34.27 -15.85 2.36
CA GLU A 108 33.71 -14.77 1.53
C GLU A 108 32.23 -14.47 1.85
N ARG A 109 31.45 -15.49 2.25
CA ARG A 109 30.04 -15.31 2.63
C ARG A 109 29.88 -14.77 4.04
N VAL A 110 30.70 -15.24 4.99
CA VAL A 110 30.75 -14.68 6.34
C VAL A 110 31.05 -13.18 6.29
N ASP A 111 32.05 -12.77 5.51
CA ASP A 111 32.41 -11.37 5.30
C ASP A 111 31.26 -10.57 4.65
N SER A 112 30.56 -11.17 3.67
CA SER A 112 29.38 -10.57 3.04
C SER A 112 28.30 -10.24 4.05
N ILE A 113 28.03 -11.14 5.01
CA ILE A 113 26.98 -10.95 6.01
C ILE A 113 27.36 -9.89 7.04
N TYR A 114 28.60 -9.85 7.51
CA TYR A 114 29.06 -8.76 8.36
C TYR A 114 28.90 -7.41 7.66
N SER A 115 29.32 -7.33 6.40
CA SER A 115 29.16 -6.10 5.61
C SER A 115 27.69 -5.71 5.41
N PHE A 116 26.78 -6.69 5.35
CA PHE A 116 25.35 -6.43 5.27
C PHE A 116 24.79 -5.87 6.57
N LEU A 117 25.15 -6.44 7.71
CA LEU A 117 24.68 -5.97 9.02
C LEU A 117 25.12 -4.51 9.26
N ASP A 118 26.36 -4.18 8.93
CA ASP A 118 26.87 -2.79 9.00
C ASP A 118 26.10 -1.85 8.06
N ARG A 119 25.79 -2.31 6.83
CA ARG A 119 24.99 -1.55 5.87
C ARG A 119 23.55 -1.35 6.36
N LEU A 120 22.94 -2.37 6.98
CA LEU A 120 21.57 -2.32 7.50
C LEU A 120 21.45 -1.26 8.59
N GLU A 121 22.36 -1.29 9.58
CA GLU A 121 22.41 -0.29 10.66
C GLU A 121 22.62 1.12 10.11
N SER A 122 23.54 1.26 9.15
CA SER A 122 23.79 2.54 8.46
C SER A 122 22.60 3.00 7.60
N SER A 123 21.80 2.07 7.06
CA SER A 123 20.60 2.36 6.27
C SER A 123 19.47 2.87 7.16
N MET A 124 19.25 2.23 8.32
CA MET A 124 18.26 2.65 9.31
C MET A 124 18.54 4.07 9.82
N ARG A 125 19.79 4.38 10.19
CA ARG A 125 20.16 5.72 10.66
C ARG A 125 19.95 6.78 9.58
N ARG A 126 20.34 6.48 8.33
CA ARG A 126 20.09 7.38 7.19
C ARG A 126 18.60 7.60 6.94
N GLY A 127 17.77 6.56 7.09
CA GLY A 127 16.32 6.69 6.98
C GLY A 127 15.74 7.68 7.99
N GLN A 128 16.19 7.62 9.24
CA GLN A 128 15.78 8.57 10.28
C GLN A 128 16.23 10.00 9.95
N GLU A 129 17.50 10.18 9.57
CA GLU A 129 18.04 11.49 9.15
C GLU A 129 17.28 12.07 7.93
N GLU A 130 16.93 11.22 6.94
CA GLU A 130 16.15 11.61 5.76
C GLU A 130 14.72 12.02 6.13
N MET A 131 14.09 11.35 7.10
CA MET A 131 12.76 11.69 7.61
C MET A 131 12.75 13.03 8.36
N GLU A 132 13.74 13.27 9.23
CA GLU A 132 13.86 14.55 9.95
C GLU A 132 14.03 15.74 8.98
N MET A 133 14.82 15.54 7.92
CA MET A 133 14.97 16.54 6.86
C MET A 133 13.65 16.76 6.11
N ALA A 134 12.89 15.70 5.81
CA ALA A 134 11.60 15.79 5.14
C ALA A 134 10.57 16.53 6.00
N ILE A 135 10.46 16.21 7.29
CA ILE A 135 9.62 16.91 8.25
C ILE A 135 9.96 18.40 8.29
N SER A 136 11.25 18.73 8.40
CA SER A 136 11.70 20.13 8.45
C SER A 136 11.30 20.90 7.18
N ARG A 137 11.39 20.27 6.00
CA ARG A 137 10.97 20.88 4.73
C ARG A 137 9.46 21.06 4.68
N GLN A 138 8.69 20.03 4.99
CA GLN A 138 7.23 20.09 4.92
C GLN A 138 6.62 21.05 5.94
N LEU A 139 7.18 21.14 7.16
CA LEU A 139 6.77 22.15 8.15
C LEU A 139 7.08 23.57 7.68
N LYS A 140 8.21 23.78 7.01
CA LYS A 140 8.53 25.07 6.40
C LYS A 140 7.55 25.43 5.29
N ASP A 141 7.24 24.49 4.39
CA ASP A 141 6.28 24.73 3.31
C ASP A 141 4.87 25.02 3.84
N LEU A 142 4.46 24.31 4.90
CA LEU A 142 3.21 24.56 5.62
C LEU A 142 3.18 25.97 6.22
N ARG A 143 4.26 26.38 6.90
CA ARG A 143 4.43 27.71 7.46
C ARG A 143 4.36 28.79 6.38
N ASP A 144 5.13 28.66 5.31
CA ASP A 144 5.17 29.62 4.20
C ASP A 144 3.81 29.73 3.48
N SER A 145 3.03 28.64 3.45
CA SER A 145 1.65 28.67 2.95
C SER A 145 0.70 29.40 3.91
N LEU A 146 0.85 29.21 5.21
CA LEU A 146 -0.02 29.81 6.22
C LEU A 146 0.31 31.27 6.49
N GLU A 147 1.57 31.70 6.34
CA GLU A 147 1.96 33.11 6.42
C GLU A 147 1.28 33.95 5.33
N ARG A 148 1.07 33.38 4.13
CA ARG A 148 0.29 34.05 3.07
C ARG A 148 -1.18 34.23 3.45
N GLU A 149 -1.78 33.25 4.12
CA GLU A 149 -3.17 33.37 4.60
C GLU A 149 -3.30 34.24 5.84
N LYS A 150 -2.29 34.27 6.70
CA LYS A 150 -2.21 35.19 7.85
C LYS A 150 -2.39 36.64 7.41
N GLU A 151 -1.71 37.05 6.33
CA GLU A 151 -1.83 38.40 5.79
C GLU A 151 -3.24 38.69 5.24
N ILE A 152 -3.90 37.69 4.64
CA ILE A 152 -5.29 37.81 4.19
C ILE A 152 -6.24 37.96 5.38
N ASN A 153 -6.02 37.18 6.44
CA ASN A 153 -6.80 37.25 7.67
C ASN A 153 -6.61 38.59 8.39
N TYR A 154 -5.41 39.18 8.37
CA TYR A 154 -5.18 40.53 8.90
C TYR A 154 -6.00 41.58 8.15
N ARG A 155 -6.02 41.55 6.81
CA ARG A 155 -6.86 42.47 6.03
C ARG A 155 -8.35 42.27 6.29
N TYR A 156 -8.78 41.03 6.47
CA TYR A 156 -10.17 40.72 6.82
C TYR A 156 -10.57 41.32 8.18
N LEU A 157 -9.73 41.14 9.19
CA LEU A 157 -9.96 41.69 10.53
C LEU A 157 -9.93 43.24 10.54
N GLU A 158 -9.02 43.84 9.77
CA GLU A 158 -8.94 45.28 9.59
C GLU A 158 -10.21 45.86 8.93
N ASN A 159 -10.72 45.19 7.90
CA ASN A 159 -11.99 45.57 7.26
C ASN A 159 -13.18 45.43 8.22
N LEU A 160 -13.23 44.34 8.98
CA LEU A 160 -14.27 44.10 9.99
C LEU A 160 -14.27 45.20 11.07
N LEU A 161 -13.09 45.56 11.59
CA LEU A 161 -12.91 46.64 12.55
C LEU A 161 -13.35 48.00 11.98
N THR A 162 -13.00 48.26 10.72
CA THR A 162 -13.37 49.50 10.03
C THR A 162 -14.89 49.60 9.90
N SER A 163 -15.57 48.53 9.48
CA SER A 163 -17.04 48.48 9.40
C SER A 163 -17.71 48.70 10.75
N GLN A 164 -17.21 48.06 11.81
CA GLN A 164 -17.76 48.18 13.17
C GLN A 164 -17.56 49.58 13.78
N LEU A 165 -16.51 50.29 13.41
CA LEU A 165 -16.26 51.66 13.86
C LEU A 165 -17.07 52.68 13.06
N SER A 166 -17.35 52.41 11.78
CA SER A 166 -18.22 53.26 10.96
C SER A 166 -19.71 53.19 11.35
N GLU A 167 -20.17 52.10 11.97
CA GLU A 167 -21.58 51.92 12.40
C GLU A 167 -21.92 52.51 13.78
N GLY A 168 -20.99 53.20 14.44
CA GLY A 168 -21.32 54.18 15.48
C GLY A 168 -21.12 53.76 16.94
N SER A 169 -19.93 53.28 17.31
CA SER A 169 -19.49 53.35 18.71
C SER A 169 -18.08 53.94 18.80
N PRO A 170 -17.89 55.12 19.41
CA PRO A 170 -16.56 55.67 19.65
C PRO A 170 -15.78 54.72 20.58
N LEU A 171 -14.48 54.56 20.30
CA LEU A 171 -13.52 53.86 21.18
C LEU A 171 -13.40 54.65 22.50
N VAL A 172 -14.21 54.33 23.50
CA VAL A 172 -14.15 54.97 24.82
C VAL A 172 -14.01 53.89 25.88
N GLY A 173 -12.76 53.66 26.33
CA GLY A 173 -12.41 52.86 27.50
C GLY A 173 -11.58 51.60 27.20
N ASP A 174 -10.54 51.37 27.99
CA ASP A 174 -9.60 50.24 27.87
C ASP A 174 -10.31 48.87 27.98
N GLU A 175 -11.36 48.73 28.80
CA GLU A 175 -12.14 47.48 28.93
C GLU A 175 -12.84 47.05 27.62
N LEU A 176 -13.30 48.00 26.81
CA LEU A 176 -13.95 47.71 25.52
C LEU A 176 -12.93 47.34 24.44
N VAL A 177 -11.69 47.82 24.55
CA VAL A 177 -10.58 47.47 23.64
C VAL A 177 -10.08 46.06 23.95
N VAL A 178 -9.88 45.72 25.23
CA VAL A 178 -9.47 44.38 25.66
C VAL A 178 -10.51 43.32 25.25
N SER A 179 -11.81 43.56 25.49
CA SER A 179 -12.87 42.62 25.06
C SER A 179 -12.95 42.44 23.54
N ARG A 180 -12.55 43.45 22.75
CA ARG A 180 -12.48 43.34 21.28
C ARG A 180 -11.25 42.57 20.82
N LEU A 181 -10.08 42.79 21.44
CA LEU A 181 -8.85 42.05 21.15
C LEU A 181 -9.03 40.55 21.44
N ASP A 182 -9.70 40.19 22.53
CA ASP A 182 -10.00 38.78 22.85
C ASP A 182 -10.89 38.12 21.78
N ARG A 183 -11.94 38.82 21.31
CA ARG A 183 -12.80 38.30 20.23
C ARG A 183 -12.06 38.19 18.91
N MET A 184 -11.17 39.13 18.60
CA MET A 184 -10.32 39.08 17.42
C MET A 184 -9.32 37.91 17.50
N ALA A 185 -8.76 37.66 18.69
CA ALA A 185 -7.90 36.52 18.94
C ALA A 185 -8.64 35.19 18.74
N ASP A 186 -9.86 35.06 19.27
CA ASP A 186 -10.71 33.89 19.06
C ASP A 186 -11.03 33.68 17.57
N GLN A 187 -11.44 34.75 16.87
CA GLN A 187 -11.75 34.67 15.44
C GLN A 187 -10.53 34.33 14.59
N PHE A 188 -9.37 34.92 14.91
CA PHE A 188 -8.12 34.62 14.22
C PHE A 188 -7.66 33.19 14.47
N THR A 189 -7.81 32.69 15.70
CA THR A 189 -7.55 31.28 16.05
C THR A 189 -8.37 30.35 15.19
N VAL A 190 -9.70 30.54 15.13
CA VAL A 190 -10.60 29.70 14.32
C VAL A 190 -10.25 29.76 12.83
N LEU A 191 -9.90 30.94 12.31
CA LEU A 191 -9.51 31.11 10.91
C LEU A 191 -8.21 30.36 10.58
N ILE A 192 -7.19 30.45 11.44
CA ILE A 192 -5.92 29.76 11.26
C ILE A 192 -6.09 28.25 11.44
N GLU A 193 -6.86 27.79 12.44
CA GLU A 193 -7.15 26.37 12.65
C GLU A 193 -7.84 25.74 11.44
N LYS A 194 -8.88 26.37 10.91
CA LYS A 194 -9.60 25.87 9.72
C LYS A 194 -8.68 25.80 8.49
N SER A 195 -7.83 26.80 8.34
CA SER A 195 -6.83 26.86 7.28
C SER A 195 -5.74 25.79 7.42
N LEU A 196 -5.36 25.49 8.66
CA LEU A 196 -4.36 24.50 9.01
C LEU A 196 -4.91 23.07 8.86
N ASP A 197 -6.13 22.77 9.33
CA ASP A 197 -6.72 21.43 9.29
C ASP A 197 -6.76 20.86 7.85
N SER A 198 -7.15 21.67 6.86
CA SER A 198 -7.15 21.25 5.43
C SER A 198 -5.75 20.99 4.84
N ARG A 199 -4.69 21.49 5.49
CA ARG A 199 -3.29 21.33 5.07
C ARG A 199 -2.56 20.28 5.89
N LEU A 200 -3.04 19.97 7.10
CA LEU A 200 -2.51 18.88 7.93
C LEU A 200 -2.72 17.52 7.26
N GLU A 201 -3.86 17.30 6.60
CA GLU A 201 -4.11 16.07 5.83
C GLU A 201 -3.03 15.89 4.75
N ARG A 202 -2.71 16.95 4.00
CA ARG A 202 -1.63 16.93 2.99
C ARG A 202 -0.24 16.76 3.60
N LEU A 203 0.01 17.37 4.76
CA LEU A 203 1.25 17.18 5.50
C LEU A 203 1.41 15.70 5.88
N GLU A 204 0.36 15.09 6.44
CA GLU A 204 0.33 13.69 6.83
C GLU A 204 0.56 12.77 5.62
N GLU A 205 -0.18 12.96 4.52
CA GLU A 205 -0.02 12.20 3.28
C GLU A 205 1.42 12.28 2.73
N ASN A 206 2.00 13.48 2.69
CA ASN A 206 3.37 13.68 2.21
C ASN A 206 4.39 12.98 3.11
N LEU A 207 4.25 13.10 4.43
CA LEU A 207 5.18 12.48 5.39
C LEU A 207 5.05 10.96 5.38
N VAL A 208 3.83 10.42 5.31
CA VAL A 208 3.57 8.99 5.17
C VAL A 208 4.20 8.47 3.88
N SER A 209 4.03 9.19 2.76
CA SER A 209 4.63 8.79 1.48
C SER A 209 6.15 8.72 1.55
N VAL A 210 6.80 9.70 2.19
CA VAL A 210 8.26 9.70 2.42
C VAL A 210 8.67 8.53 3.32
N ALA A 211 7.99 8.31 4.44
CA ALA A 211 8.28 7.21 5.35
C ALA A 211 8.17 5.85 4.63
N GLU A 212 7.16 5.66 3.80
CA GLU A 212 6.99 4.46 2.99
C GLU A 212 8.09 4.29 1.93
N GLU A 213 8.55 5.38 1.30
CA GLU A 213 9.68 5.32 0.36
C GLU A 213 10.99 4.91 1.05
N LEU A 214 11.24 5.43 2.25
CA LEU A 214 12.41 5.07 3.05
C LEU A 214 12.36 3.60 3.47
N LEU A 215 11.21 3.13 3.94
CA LEU A 215 10.98 1.71 4.25
C LEU A 215 11.18 0.83 3.02
N ALA A 216 10.78 1.32 1.84
CA ALA A 216 10.99 0.60 0.59
C ALA A 216 12.42 0.29 0.28
N LYS A 217 13.24 1.31 0.43
CA LYS A 217 14.65 1.22 0.14
C LYS A 217 15.32 0.22 1.08
N SER A 218 15.05 0.31 2.38
CA SER A 218 15.61 -0.61 3.38
C SER A 218 15.15 -2.05 3.17
N ILE A 219 13.87 -2.28 2.83
CA ILE A 219 13.36 -3.63 2.57
C ILE A 219 13.93 -4.19 1.26
N GLY A 220 14.05 -3.38 0.21
CA GLY A 220 14.67 -3.78 -1.04
C GLY A 220 16.14 -4.19 -0.86
N GLU A 221 16.90 -3.48 -0.03
CA GLU A 221 18.26 -3.86 0.36
C GLU A 221 18.28 -5.23 1.05
N MET A 222 17.33 -5.47 1.96
CA MET A 222 17.21 -6.70 2.73
C MET A 222 16.80 -7.91 1.89
N GLN A 223 15.87 -7.73 0.96
CA GLN A 223 15.46 -8.75 -0.01
C GLN A 223 16.62 -9.12 -0.94
N LYS A 224 17.33 -8.11 -1.45
CA LYS A 224 18.51 -8.33 -2.31
C LYS A 224 19.57 -9.14 -1.58
N GLU A 225 19.86 -8.81 -0.32
CA GLU A 225 20.81 -9.58 0.48
C GLU A 225 20.29 -11.00 0.74
N SER A 226 19.01 -11.16 1.12
CA SER A 226 18.41 -12.48 1.36
C SER A 226 18.56 -13.39 0.13
N LEU A 227 18.29 -12.85 -1.07
CA LEU A 227 18.48 -13.58 -2.34
C LEU A 227 19.96 -13.91 -2.61
N LEU A 228 20.88 -12.98 -2.33
CA LEU A 228 22.32 -13.22 -2.46
C LEU A 228 22.77 -14.36 -1.54
N GLN A 229 22.25 -14.42 -0.31
CA GLN A 229 22.55 -15.49 0.63
C GLN A 229 21.94 -16.83 0.22
N VAL A 230 20.67 -16.87 -0.22
CA VAL A 230 20.05 -18.09 -0.78
C VAL A 230 20.89 -18.68 -1.91
N ASN A 231 21.27 -17.84 -2.88
CA ASN A 231 22.09 -18.27 -4.01
C ASN A 231 23.50 -18.70 -3.57
N GLY A 232 24.08 -17.98 -2.61
CA GLY A 232 25.38 -18.32 -2.02
C GLY A 232 25.38 -19.69 -1.33
N LEU A 233 24.36 -19.96 -0.52
CA LEU A 233 24.20 -21.22 0.20
C LEU A 233 23.94 -22.40 -0.74
N LYS A 234 23.10 -22.22 -1.77
CA LYS A 234 22.91 -23.23 -2.83
C LYS A 234 24.20 -23.53 -3.58
N HIS A 235 25.01 -22.50 -3.86
CA HIS A 235 26.31 -22.70 -4.49
C HIS A 235 27.29 -23.49 -3.60
N LEU A 236 27.31 -23.20 -2.29
CA LEU A 236 28.09 -23.97 -1.31
C LEU A 236 27.61 -25.43 -1.23
N SER A 237 26.30 -25.66 -1.24
CA SER A 237 25.69 -27.00 -1.25
C SER A 237 26.14 -27.80 -2.49
N ALA A 238 26.13 -27.19 -3.68
CA ALA A 238 26.61 -27.80 -4.91
C ALA A 238 28.13 -28.09 -4.90
N LEU A 239 28.95 -27.20 -4.32
CA LEU A 239 30.39 -27.45 -4.15
C LEU A 239 30.64 -28.63 -3.19
N LEU A 240 29.86 -28.73 -2.10
CA LEU A 240 29.90 -29.86 -1.18
C LEU A 240 29.54 -31.18 -1.86
N GLU A 241 28.51 -31.19 -2.72
CA GLU A 241 28.17 -32.37 -3.52
C GLU A 241 29.33 -32.82 -4.40
N GLN A 242 30.01 -31.88 -5.08
CA GLN A 242 31.17 -32.21 -5.91
C GLN A 242 32.29 -32.85 -5.09
N VAL A 243 32.56 -32.35 -3.88
CA VAL A 243 33.54 -32.93 -2.97
C VAL A 243 33.11 -34.34 -2.51
N MET A 244 31.81 -34.55 -2.25
CA MET A 244 31.27 -35.87 -1.85
C MET A 244 31.44 -36.94 -2.94
N THR A 245 31.53 -36.59 -4.22
CA THR A 245 31.74 -37.58 -5.31
C THR A 245 33.17 -38.15 -5.36
N LYS A 246 34.11 -37.60 -4.59
CA LYS A 246 35.52 -38.03 -4.59
C LYS A 246 35.75 -39.28 -3.73
N PRO A 247 36.78 -40.11 -4.04
CA PRO A 247 37.13 -41.27 -3.23
C PRO A 247 37.77 -40.88 -1.89
N LYS A 248 37.43 -41.60 -0.81
CA LYS A 248 37.92 -41.42 0.59
C LYS A 248 37.40 -40.17 1.33
N THR A 249 36.31 -39.58 0.87
CA THR A 249 35.67 -38.42 1.48
C THR A 249 34.75 -38.83 2.64
N PRO A 250 34.68 -38.08 3.77
CA PRO A 250 33.77 -38.40 4.88
C PRO A 250 32.30 -38.08 4.54
N LEU A 251 31.64 -38.98 3.80
CA LEU A 251 30.29 -38.82 3.25
C LEU A 251 29.22 -38.44 4.27
N GLU A 252 29.21 -39.05 5.46
CA GLU A 252 28.21 -38.74 6.50
C GLU A 252 28.32 -37.30 7.01
N ARG A 253 29.56 -36.82 7.20
CA ARG A 253 29.81 -35.45 7.69
C ARG A 253 29.46 -34.41 6.64
N LEU A 254 29.90 -34.63 5.40
CA LEU A 254 29.58 -33.71 4.32
C LEU A 254 28.10 -33.74 3.93
N GLY A 255 27.44 -34.90 4.05
CA GLY A 255 25.99 -35.01 3.92
C GLY A 255 25.25 -34.21 4.99
N SER A 256 25.73 -34.26 6.24
CA SER A 256 25.19 -33.43 7.33
C SER A 256 25.40 -31.93 7.05
N ALA A 257 26.60 -31.54 6.62
CA ALA A 257 26.91 -30.16 6.23
C ALA A 257 26.05 -29.65 5.08
N ARG A 258 25.78 -30.49 4.07
CA ARG A 258 24.88 -30.18 2.96
C ARG A 258 23.45 -29.96 3.44
N SER A 259 22.93 -30.85 4.28
CA SER A 259 21.57 -30.70 4.83
C SER A 259 21.39 -29.41 5.64
N LEU A 260 22.44 -28.98 6.34
CA LEU A 260 22.45 -27.70 7.06
C LEU A 260 22.40 -26.52 6.09
N LEU A 261 23.18 -26.54 4.99
CA LEU A 261 23.14 -25.48 3.99
C LEU A 261 21.80 -25.39 3.27
N ASP A 262 21.20 -26.52 2.92
CA ASP A 262 19.88 -26.56 2.27
C ASP A 262 18.79 -26.00 3.20
N ARG A 263 18.85 -26.34 4.49
CA ARG A 263 17.96 -25.75 5.51
C ARG A 263 18.16 -24.24 5.64
N LEU A 264 19.41 -23.77 5.74
CA LEU A 264 19.70 -22.33 5.82
C LEU A 264 19.24 -21.59 4.56
N ALA A 265 19.36 -22.21 3.37
CA ALA A 265 18.87 -21.63 2.14
C ALA A 265 17.34 -21.53 2.12
N GLN A 266 16.64 -22.52 2.70
CA GLN A 266 15.19 -22.46 2.88
C GLN A 266 14.79 -21.37 3.87
N GLU A 267 15.43 -21.31 5.05
CA GLU A 267 15.17 -20.29 6.07
C GLU A 267 15.43 -18.87 5.52
N ALA A 268 16.50 -18.67 4.74
CA ALA A 268 16.78 -17.42 4.06
C ALA A 268 15.71 -17.08 2.99
N SER A 269 15.19 -18.09 2.29
CA SER A 269 14.07 -17.91 1.37
C SER A 269 12.78 -17.54 2.10
N ASP A 270 12.53 -18.10 3.28
CA ASP A 270 11.36 -17.79 4.10
C ASP A 270 11.44 -16.36 4.66
N VAL A 271 12.65 -15.88 5.02
CA VAL A 271 12.88 -14.47 5.35
C VAL A 271 12.60 -13.58 4.15
N MET A 272 13.05 -13.94 2.94
CA MET A 272 12.71 -13.21 1.71
C MET A 272 11.19 -13.16 1.44
N VAL A 273 10.46 -14.23 1.74
CA VAL A 273 8.99 -14.29 1.64
C VAL A 273 8.30 -13.48 2.73
N THR A 274 8.83 -13.50 3.95
CA THR A 274 8.32 -12.68 5.07
C THR A 274 8.54 -11.18 4.79
N LEU A 275 9.67 -10.87 4.13
CA LEU A 275 10.00 -9.56 3.62
C LEU A 275 9.35 -9.26 2.28
N ALA A 276 8.39 -10.06 1.79
CA ALA A 276 7.61 -9.79 0.58
C ALA A 276 6.65 -8.59 0.74
N TRP A 277 7.19 -7.49 1.28
CA TRP A 277 6.79 -6.11 1.06
C TRP A 277 6.76 -5.73 -0.43
N GLN A 278 7.19 -6.60 -1.34
CA GLN A 278 6.84 -6.51 -2.76
C GLN A 278 5.32 -6.51 -2.93
N ASP A 279 4.55 -7.27 -2.15
CA ASP A 279 3.08 -7.21 -2.18
C ASP A 279 2.58 -5.87 -1.59
N VAL A 280 3.21 -5.36 -0.53
CA VAL A 280 2.85 -4.05 0.06
C VAL A 280 3.16 -2.90 -0.90
N LEU A 281 4.31 -2.93 -1.57
CA LEU A 281 4.68 -1.99 -2.64
C LEU A 281 3.73 -2.09 -3.81
N ILE A 282 3.48 -3.31 -4.30
CA ILE A 282 2.56 -3.53 -5.41
C ILE A 282 1.17 -3.02 -5.04
N GLU A 283 0.71 -3.22 -3.80
CA GLU A 283 -0.56 -2.67 -3.33
C GLU A 283 -0.53 -1.13 -3.22
N LYS A 284 0.55 -0.51 -2.73
CA LYS A 284 0.70 0.96 -2.73
C LYS A 284 0.67 1.52 -4.16
N ARG A 285 1.46 0.94 -5.06
CA ARG A 285 1.49 1.31 -6.49
C ARG A 285 0.14 1.06 -7.15
N TRP A 286 -0.56 0.02 -6.74
CA TRP A 286 -1.90 -0.24 -7.20
C TRP A 286 -2.90 0.84 -6.78
N GLN A 287 -2.81 1.37 -5.55
CA GLN A 287 -3.63 2.53 -5.15
C GLN A 287 -3.35 3.76 -6.02
N GLU A 288 -2.07 4.09 -6.24
CA GLU A 288 -1.68 5.21 -7.12
C GLU A 288 -2.17 5.03 -8.56
N ILE A 289 -2.16 3.79 -9.08
CA ILE A 289 -2.71 3.48 -10.40
C ILE A 289 -4.25 3.62 -10.38
N LYS A 290 -4.93 3.13 -9.34
CA LYS A 290 -6.40 3.25 -9.22
C LYS A 290 -6.87 4.70 -9.24
N GLU A 291 -6.19 5.60 -8.53
CA GLU A 291 -6.49 7.03 -8.54
C GLU A 291 -6.38 7.64 -9.95
N LYS A 292 -5.34 7.27 -10.72
CA LYS A 292 -5.19 7.68 -12.12
C LYS A 292 -6.29 7.11 -13.01
N LEU A 293 -6.65 5.84 -12.81
CA LEU A 293 -7.73 5.18 -13.55
C LEU A 293 -9.09 5.81 -13.25
N GLU A 294 -9.31 6.25 -12.01
CA GLU A 294 -10.49 6.99 -11.56
C GLU A 294 -10.58 8.34 -12.24
N SER A 295 -9.50 9.11 -12.26
CA SER A 295 -9.49 10.40 -12.96
C SER A 295 -9.76 10.24 -14.46
N MET A 296 -9.20 9.20 -15.08
CA MET A 296 -9.42 8.92 -16.51
C MET A 296 -10.83 8.39 -16.81
N GLN A 297 -11.48 7.69 -15.88
CA GLN A 297 -12.78 7.06 -16.09
C GLN A 297 -13.84 8.08 -16.53
N HIS A 298 -13.86 9.25 -15.88
CA HIS A 298 -14.85 10.29 -16.18
C HIS A 298 -14.71 10.84 -17.59
N ASP A 299 -13.47 11.11 -18.00
CA ASP A 299 -13.16 11.68 -19.31
C ASP A 299 -13.44 10.68 -20.43
N ILE A 300 -13.05 9.41 -20.25
CA ILE A 300 -13.35 8.35 -21.22
C ILE A 300 -14.86 8.13 -21.30
N TYR A 301 -15.56 7.99 -20.17
CA TYR A 301 -16.99 7.71 -20.18
C TYR A 301 -17.80 8.84 -20.84
N LYS A 302 -17.43 10.10 -20.61
CA LYS A 302 -18.05 11.26 -21.27
C LYS A 302 -17.71 11.36 -22.75
N GLY A 303 -16.46 11.05 -23.11
CA GLY A 303 -15.98 11.07 -24.50
C GLY A 303 -16.59 9.99 -25.39
N LEU A 304 -17.15 8.92 -24.80
CA LEU A 304 -17.85 7.89 -25.57
C LEU A 304 -19.19 8.40 -26.12
N GLU A 305 -19.41 8.17 -27.41
CA GLU A 305 -20.70 8.40 -28.06
C GLU A 305 -21.80 7.55 -27.43
N ALA A 306 -23.03 8.08 -27.39
CA ALA A 306 -24.15 7.40 -26.75
C ALA A 306 -24.45 6.02 -27.38
N GLU A 307 -24.28 5.89 -28.69
CA GLU A 307 -24.45 4.64 -29.43
C GLU A 307 -23.38 3.59 -29.04
N LYS A 308 -22.10 4.01 -28.96
CA LYS A 308 -21.01 3.14 -28.50
C LYS A 308 -21.22 2.69 -27.06
N ARG A 309 -21.68 3.58 -26.17
CA ARG A 309 -22.04 3.21 -24.78
C ARG A 309 -23.19 2.19 -24.72
N ALA A 310 -24.23 2.38 -25.53
CA ALA A 310 -25.36 1.46 -25.57
C ALA A 310 -24.96 0.06 -26.09
N SER A 311 -24.10 0.01 -27.11
CA SER A 311 -23.53 -1.24 -27.63
C SER A 311 -22.71 -1.99 -26.58
N ILE A 312 -21.78 -1.30 -25.92
CA ILE A 312 -20.96 -1.89 -24.84
C ILE A 312 -21.84 -2.39 -23.69
N TYR A 313 -22.87 -1.63 -23.34
CA TYR A 313 -23.81 -2.03 -22.30
C TYR A 313 -24.52 -3.36 -22.65
N LEU A 314 -24.93 -3.55 -23.90
CA LEU A 314 -25.54 -4.81 -24.33
C LEU A 314 -24.56 -5.97 -24.19
N THR A 315 -23.30 -5.80 -24.58
CA THR A 315 -22.26 -6.82 -24.38
C THR A 315 -22.08 -7.18 -22.91
N ILE A 316 -22.06 -6.18 -22.01
CA ILE A 316 -21.95 -6.43 -20.56
C ILE A 316 -23.18 -7.16 -20.04
N ALA A 317 -24.37 -6.80 -20.51
CA ALA A 317 -25.63 -7.44 -20.10
C ALA A 317 -25.78 -8.87 -20.62
N GLU A 318 -25.14 -9.22 -21.73
CA GLU A 318 -25.05 -10.61 -22.22
C GLU A 318 -24.16 -11.47 -21.31
N GLU A 319 -23.05 -10.92 -20.83
CA GLU A 319 -22.09 -11.61 -19.95
C GLU A 319 -22.55 -11.63 -18.48
N ILE A 320 -23.31 -10.61 -18.07
CA ILE A 320 -23.82 -10.41 -16.70
C ILE A 320 -25.32 -10.07 -16.80
N PRO A 321 -26.19 -11.08 -16.92
CA PRO A 321 -27.63 -10.89 -17.17
C PRO A 321 -28.33 -9.97 -16.16
N GLU A 322 -27.88 -9.95 -14.91
CA GLU A 322 -28.43 -9.16 -13.83
C GLU A 322 -28.35 -7.65 -14.09
N PHE A 323 -27.39 -7.17 -14.90
CA PHE A 323 -27.32 -5.75 -15.27
C PHE A 323 -28.43 -5.32 -16.24
N SER A 324 -29.16 -6.26 -16.84
CA SER A 324 -30.39 -5.99 -17.60
C SER A 324 -31.51 -5.43 -16.73
N LEU A 325 -31.48 -5.71 -15.42
CA LEU A 325 -32.48 -5.26 -14.45
C LEU A 325 -32.23 -3.78 -14.06
N PRO A 326 -33.25 -2.89 -14.18
CA PRO A 326 -33.09 -1.47 -13.84
C PRO A 326 -32.64 -1.21 -12.39
N GLU A 327 -33.15 -2.00 -11.44
CA GLU A 327 -32.81 -1.85 -10.02
C GLU A 327 -31.35 -2.19 -9.72
N THR A 328 -30.83 -3.26 -10.33
CA THR A 328 -29.41 -3.63 -10.24
C THR A 328 -28.53 -2.55 -10.86
N ARG A 329 -28.96 -2.01 -12.00
CA ARG A 329 -28.26 -0.94 -12.72
C ARG A 329 -28.14 0.34 -11.90
N GLU A 330 -29.21 0.70 -11.20
CA GLU A 330 -29.22 1.88 -10.33
C GLU A 330 -28.36 1.67 -9.09
N LYS A 331 -28.48 0.51 -8.43
CA LYS A 331 -27.69 0.19 -7.22
C LYS A 331 -26.18 0.06 -7.48
N LEU A 332 -25.80 -0.43 -8.66
CA LEU A 332 -24.40 -0.70 -9.03
C LEU A 332 -23.95 0.19 -10.20
N SER A 333 -24.46 1.42 -10.27
CA SER A 333 -24.18 2.36 -11.37
C SER A 333 -22.69 2.59 -11.58
N ASP A 334 -21.94 2.73 -10.49
CA ASP A 334 -20.52 3.05 -10.54
C ASP A 334 -19.70 1.86 -11.06
N VAL A 335 -20.04 0.63 -10.63
CA VAL A 335 -19.43 -0.61 -11.13
C VAL A 335 -19.72 -0.78 -12.61
N LEU A 336 -20.97 -0.54 -13.04
CA LEU A 336 -21.34 -0.61 -14.45
C LEU A 336 -20.61 0.44 -15.28
N GLN A 337 -20.46 1.67 -14.77
CA GLN A 337 -19.69 2.71 -15.46
C GLN A 337 -18.22 2.31 -15.62
N SER A 338 -17.60 1.73 -14.59
CA SER A 338 -16.23 1.22 -14.66
C SER A 338 -16.09 0.08 -15.68
N LEU A 339 -17.08 -0.83 -15.76
CA LEU A 339 -17.11 -1.90 -16.76
C LEU A 339 -17.25 -1.36 -18.19
N VAL A 340 -18.11 -0.37 -18.41
CA VAL A 340 -18.28 0.26 -19.74
C VAL A 340 -16.96 0.89 -20.20
N VAL A 341 -16.22 1.54 -19.29
CA VAL A 341 -14.90 2.10 -19.60
C VAL A 341 -13.86 1.01 -19.86
N ALA A 342 -13.85 -0.06 -19.07
CA ALA A 342 -12.93 -1.19 -19.27
C ALA A 342 -13.16 -1.86 -20.65
N GLU A 343 -14.41 -2.09 -21.03
CA GLU A 343 -14.79 -2.65 -22.34
C GLU A 343 -14.46 -1.71 -23.49
N ALA A 344 -14.68 -0.40 -23.34
CA ALA A 344 -14.29 0.58 -24.35
C ALA A 344 -12.78 0.54 -24.63
N LEU A 345 -11.96 0.47 -23.58
CA LEU A 345 -10.51 0.34 -23.71
C LEU A 345 -10.10 -1.01 -24.32
N TYR A 346 -10.80 -2.09 -23.98
CA TYR A 346 -10.57 -3.40 -24.58
C TYR A 346 -10.87 -3.43 -26.08
N MET A 347 -11.99 -2.83 -26.51
CA MET A 347 -12.33 -2.71 -27.93
C MET A 347 -11.27 -1.93 -28.71
N ASN A 348 -10.87 -0.76 -28.19
CA ASN A 348 -9.82 0.05 -28.83
C ASN A 348 -8.47 -0.71 -28.89
N TYR A 349 -8.12 -1.46 -27.83
CA TYR A 349 -6.93 -2.32 -27.81
C TYR A 349 -6.98 -3.43 -28.87
N ARG A 350 -8.15 -4.02 -29.14
CA ARG A 350 -8.33 -5.03 -30.18
C ARG A 350 -8.29 -4.49 -31.60
N GLU A 351 -8.73 -3.25 -31.80
CA GLU A 351 -8.77 -2.58 -33.11
C GLU A 351 -7.40 -2.04 -33.55
N GLY A 352 -6.39 -2.06 -32.67
CA GLY A 352 -5.00 -1.73 -33.03
C GLY A 352 -4.71 -0.24 -33.16
N ASP A 353 -5.52 0.61 -32.53
CA ASP A 353 -5.34 2.07 -32.56
C ASP A 353 -4.10 2.48 -31.73
N GLU A 354 -2.98 2.73 -32.42
CA GLU A 354 -1.67 2.99 -31.83
C GLU A 354 -1.61 4.27 -30.98
N GLU A 355 -2.49 5.26 -31.17
CA GLU A 355 -2.57 6.45 -30.30
C GLU A 355 -3.37 6.19 -29.01
N SER A 356 -4.12 5.09 -28.92
CA SER A 356 -4.83 4.64 -27.72
C SER A 356 -4.05 3.60 -26.89
N THR A 357 -2.82 3.27 -27.30
CA THR A 357 -1.93 2.23 -26.72
C THR A 357 -1.29 2.59 -25.36
N ALA A 358 -2.11 3.01 -24.40
CA ALA A 358 -1.80 2.78 -23.01
C ALA A 358 -1.87 1.25 -22.78
N GLY A 359 -0.78 0.55 -23.12
CA GLY A 359 -0.70 -0.89 -23.41
C GLY A 359 -1.45 -1.80 -22.44
N GLY A 360 -1.90 -2.96 -22.91
CA GLY A 360 -2.90 -3.86 -22.31
C GLY A 360 -2.91 -4.09 -20.79
N ALA A 361 -1.85 -3.72 -20.06
CA ALA A 361 -1.84 -3.57 -18.60
C ALA A 361 -2.93 -2.61 -18.12
N TYR A 362 -3.18 -1.47 -18.79
CA TYR A 362 -4.27 -0.56 -18.40
C TYR A 362 -5.66 -1.20 -18.58
N VAL A 363 -5.83 -1.99 -19.65
CA VAL A 363 -7.08 -2.75 -19.87
C VAL A 363 -7.28 -3.78 -18.75
N ILE A 364 -6.23 -4.55 -18.43
CA ILE A 364 -6.23 -5.49 -17.30
C ILE A 364 -6.62 -4.78 -16.00
N PHE A 365 -6.01 -3.64 -15.71
CA PHE A 365 -6.25 -2.91 -14.49
C PHE A 365 -7.66 -2.34 -14.40
N GLN A 366 -8.26 -1.85 -15.48
CA GLN A 366 -9.63 -1.32 -15.42
C GLN A 366 -10.65 -2.43 -15.15
N PHE A 367 -10.48 -3.63 -15.73
CA PHE A 367 -11.33 -4.77 -15.40
C PHE A 367 -11.18 -5.19 -13.94
N ILE A 368 -9.94 -5.30 -13.45
CA ILE A 368 -9.67 -5.71 -12.07
C ILE A 368 -10.15 -4.65 -11.07
N ARG A 369 -10.04 -3.37 -11.39
CA ARG A 369 -10.59 -2.29 -10.56
C ARG A 369 -12.11 -2.38 -10.45
N ALA A 370 -12.83 -2.64 -11.54
CA ALA A 370 -14.27 -2.83 -11.51
C ALA A 370 -14.66 -4.04 -10.63
N LEU A 371 -13.90 -5.15 -10.72
CA LEU A 371 -14.07 -6.32 -9.86
C LEU A 371 -13.78 -5.99 -8.38
N GLU A 372 -12.71 -5.26 -8.06
CA GLU A 372 -12.39 -4.85 -6.69
C GLU A 372 -13.49 -3.95 -6.09
N GLN A 373 -14.05 -3.05 -6.88
CA GLN A 373 -15.19 -2.22 -6.46
C GLN A 373 -16.41 -3.08 -6.15
N MET A 374 -16.75 -4.03 -7.02
CA MET A 374 -17.84 -4.98 -6.77
C MET A 374 -17.61 -5.83 -5.52
N ALA A 375 -16.40 -6.37 -5.36
CA ALA A 375 -16.00 -7.16 -4.19
C ALA A 375 -16.13 -6.35 -2.90
N ARG A 376 -15.76 -5.06 -2.90
CA ARG A 376 -15.89 -4.17 -1.75
C ARG A 376 -17.35 -3.89 -1.36
N GLU A 377 -18.26 -3.83 -2.34
CA GLU A 377 -19.69 -3.63 -2.07
C GLU A 377 -20.37 -4.90 -1.56
N LYS A 378 -19.94 -6.08 -2.04
CA LYS A 378 -20.62 -7.36 -1.74
C LYS A 378 -20.01 -8.14 -0.58
N ILE A 379 -18.70 -8.10 -0.38
CA ILE A 379 -17.99 -8.95 0.58
C ILE A 379 -17.73 -8.16 1.86
N VAL A 380 -18.27 -8.67 2.97
CA VAL A 380 -18.04 -8.14 4.32
C VAL A 380 -17.76 -9.33 5.24
N ILE A 381 -16.72 -9.23 6.07
CA ILE A 381 -16.45 -10.21 7.12
C ILE A 381 -16.75 -9.66 8.51
N SER A 382 -17.24 -10.51 9.40
CA SER A 382 -17.56 -10.16 10.78
C SER A 382 -16.31 -9.86 11.62
N GLY A 383 -16.50 -9.17 12.75
CA GLY A 383 -15.40 -8.94 13.70
C GLY A 383 -14.83 -10.23 14.29
N GLU A 384 -15.67 -11.26 14.44
CA GLU A 384 -15.26 -12.59 14.90
C GLU A 384 -14.31 -13.26 13.90
N MET A 385 -14.64 -13.20 12.60
CA MET A 385 -13.77 -13.71 11.54
C MET A 385 -12.43 -12.97 11.48
N LEU A 386 -12.42 -11.65 11.71
CA LEU A 386 -11.19 -10.86 11.81
C LEU A 386 -10.28 -11.27 12.98
N VAL A 387 -10.86 -11.78 14.08
CA VAL A 387 -10.10 -12.36 15.19
C VAL A 387 -9.64 -13.77 14.85
N ARG A 388 -10.54 -14.61 14.32
CA ARG A 388 -10.27 -16.00 13.96
C ARG A 388 -9.09 -16.14 13.02
N ARG A 389 -8.99 -15.31 11.98
CA ARG A 389 -7.84 -15.32 11.05
C ARG A 389 -6.49 -15.25 11.76
N ARG A 390 -6.40 -14.52 12.88
CA ARG A 390 -5.16 -14.37 13.66
C ARG A 390 -4.87 -15.60 14.52
N LEU A 391 -5.92 -16.29 14.96
CA LEU A 391 -5.83 -17.49 15.80
C LEU A 391 -5.39 -18.71 14.97
N ILE A 392 -5.88 -18.85 13.74
CA ILE A 392 -5.58 -20.01 12.87
C ILE A 392 -4.24 -19.92 12.13
N ARG A 393 -3.43 -18.87 12.36
CA ARG A 393 -2.20 -18.61 11.60
C ARG A 393 -1.21 -19.78 11.62
N ASP A 394 -1.10 -20.46 12.76
CA ASP A 394 -0.13 -21.54 12.98
C ASP A 394 -0.63 -22.84 12.32
N GLU A 395 -1.94 -23.08 12.34
CA GLU A 395 -2.59 -24.19 11.61
C GLU A 395 -2.47 -24.00 10.10
N THR A 396 -2.63 -22.76 9.62
CA THR A 396 -2.40 -22.41 8.22
C THR A 396 -0.95 -22.64 7.81
N ARG A 397 0.02 -22.25 8.66
CA ARG A 397 1.45 -22.51 8.40
C ARG A 397 1.75 -24.00 8.28
N ALA A 398 1.07 -24.83 9.07
CA ALA A 398 1.16 -26.28 9.01
C ALA A 398 0.43 -26.91 7.81
N GLY A 399 -0.31 -26.12 7.02
CA GLY A 399 -1.04 -26.58 5.84
C GLY A 399 -2.36 -27.29 6.17
N SER A 400 -2.93 -27.06 7.36
CA SER A 400 -4.08 -27.80 7.87
C SER A 400 -5.35 -27.68 7.03
N TYR A 401 -5.42 -26.67 6.15
CA TYR A 401 -6.57 -26.37 5.30
C TYR A 401 -6.32 -26.68 3.81
N SER A 402 -5.27 -27.45 3.46
CA SER A 402 -4.92 -27.74 2.07
C SER A 402 -6.07 -28.38 1.27
N GLY A 403 -6.86 -29.25 1.92
CA GLY A 403 -7.99 -29.94 1.28
C GLY A 403 -9.10 -29.00 0.78
N VAL A 404 -9.33 -27.87 1.46
CA VAL A 404 -10.30 -26.85 1.01
C VAL A 404 -9.73 -26.08 -0.17
N PHE A 405 -8.44 -25.71 -0.12
CA PHE A 405 -7.78 -25.04 -1.24
C PHE A 405 -7.71 -25.92 -2.49
N GLU A 406 -7.56 -27.24 -2.34
CA GLU A 406 -7.64 -28.18 -3.46
C GLU A 406 -9.01 -28.19 -4.16
N LYS A 407 -10.10 -27.88 -3.45
CA LYS A 407 -11.44 -27.72 -4.07
C LYS A 407 -11.49 -26.45 -4.92
N VAL A 408 -10.96 -25.33 -4.42
CA VAL A 408 -10.79 -24.07 -5.17
C VAL A 408 -9.97 -24.30 -6.44
N PHE A 409 -8.83 -24.99 -6.31
CA PHE A 409 -7.95 -25.31 -7.43
C PHE A 409 -8.69 -26.13 -8.50
N ARG A 410 -9.41 -27.18 -8.10
CA ARG A 410 -10.17 -28.05 -9.01
C ARG A 410 -11.29 -27.35 -9.76
N GLU A 411 -12.05 -26.46 -9.10
CA GLU A 411 -13.11 -25.71 -9.78
C GLU A 411 -12.53 -24.75 -10.83
N VAL A 412 -11.39 -24.11 -10.53
CA VAL A 412 -10.69 -23.27 -11.52
C VAL A 412 -10.15 -24.08 -12.68
N GLU A 413 -9.53 -25.23 -12.43
CA GLU A 413 -9.03 -26.14 -13.47
C GLU A 413 -10.17 -26.66 -14.37
N THR A 414 -11.32 -26.97 -13.78
CA THR A 414 -12.48 -27.54 -14.49
C THR A 414 -13.17 -26.49 -15.38
N ARG A 415 -13.36 -25.27 -14.86
CA ARG A 415 -14.15 -24.22 -15.54
C ARG A 415 -13.30 -23.20 -16.30
N GLY A 416 -12.02 -23.05 -15.96
CA GLY A 416 -11.13 -22.00 -16.45
C GLY A 416 -9.84 -22.55 -17.07
N SER A 417 -9.82 -22.72 -18.39
CA SER A 417 -8.66 -23.28 -19.10
C SER A 417 -7.38 -22.45 -18.95
N GLY A 418 -6.38 -23.02 -18.25
CA GLY A 418 -5.06 -22.42 -18.04
C GLY A 418 -5.03 -21.30 -17.00
N LEU A 419 -6.05 -21.20 -16.15
CA LEU A 419 -6.07 -20.27 -15.01
C LEU A 419 -5.47 -20.88 -13.75
N GLU A 420 -5.48 -22.20 -13.63
CA GLU A 420 -4.96 -22.97 -12.50
C GLU A 420 -3.46 -22.69 -12.24
N GLY A 421 -2.71 -22.39 -13.30
CA GLY A 421 -1.30 -22.01 -13.21
C GLY A 421 -1.03 -20.78 -12.33
N TYR A 422 -2.00 -19.87 -12.18
CA TYR A 422 -1.86 -18.69 -11.31
C TYR A 422 -2.09 -18.98 -9.83
N LEU A 423 -2.62 -20.16 -9.49
CA LEU A 423 -2.87 -20.59 -8.12
C LEU A 423 -1.74 -21.45 -7.54
N VAL A 424 -0.84 -21.93 -8.40
CA VAL A 424 0.29 -22.78 -8.00
C VAL A 424 1.20 -22.02 -7.03
N GLY A 425 1.43 -22.61 -5.86
CA GLY A 425 2.31 -22.04 -4.84
C GLY A 425 1.71 -20.92 -4.00
N LEU A 426 0.43 -20.56 -4.19
CA LEU A 426 -0.22 -19.55 -3.34
C LEU A 426 -0.48 -20.05 -1.91
N TYR A 427 -0.93 -21.30 -1.73
CA TYR A 427 -1.18 -21.89 -0.42
C TYR A 427 0.03 -22.76 0.04
N PRO A 428 0.39 -22.77 1.33
CA PRO A 428 -0.21 -22.02 2.45
C PRO A 428 0.29 -20.57 2.59
N GLY A 429 1.37 -20.20 1.90
CA GLY A 429 2.11 -18.97 2.15
C GLY A 429 1.28 -17.68 2.07
N ALA A 430 0.56 -17.46 0.97
CA ALA A 430 -0.23 -16.25 0.77
C ALA A 430 -1.41 -16.15 1.75
N PHE A 431 -2.05 -17.28 2.09
CA PHE A 431 -3.12 -17.29 3.09
C PHE A 431 -2.58 -17.07 4.51
N HIS A 432 -1.39 -17.61 4.83
CA HIS A 432 -0.70 -17.32 6.08
C HIS A 432 -0.38 -15.83 6.21
N ASN A 433 0.12 -15.20 5.14
CA ASN A 433 0.38 -13.77 5.10
C ASN A 433 -0.90 -12.94 5.30
N PHE A 434 -2.02 -13.35 4.70
CA PHE A 434 -3.33 -12.74 4.94
C PHE A 434 -3.76 -12.82 6.42
N CYS A 435 -3.52 -13.96 7.07
CA CYS A 435 -3.80 -14.17 8.50
C CYS A 435 -2.98 -13.23 9.40
N LEU A 436 -1.75 -12.90 9.00
CA LEU A 436 -0.83 -12.02 9.72
C LEU A 436 -1.04 -10.53 9.46
N ASN A 437 -1.69 -10.16 8.34
CA ASN A 437 -1.76 -8.77 7.90
C ASN A 437 -2.65 -7.89 8.82
N PRO A 438 -2.11 -6.89 9.53
CA PRO A 438 -2.90 -6.04 10.41
C PRO A 438 -3.86 -5.11 9.66
N GLY A 439 -3.61 -4.84 8.37
CA GLY A 439 -4.39 -3.93 7.53
C GLY A 439 -5.69 -4.49 6.94
N VAL A 440 -6.01 -5.77 7.17
CA VAL A 440 -7.29 -6.36 6.74
C VAL A 440 -8.42 -5.83 7.61
N ARG A 441 -9.40 -5.20 6.97
CA ARG A 441 -10.60 -4.60 7.58
C ARG A 441 -11.84 -5.46 7.28
N HIS A 442 -13.02 -4.99 7.68
CA HIS A 442 -14.30 -5.67 7.40
C HIS A 442 -14.60 -5.82 5.90
N ARG A 443 -14.15 -4.86 5.08
CA ARG A 443 -14.29 -4.90 3.61
C ARG A 443 -12.92 -5.13 2.97
N PRO A 444 -12.84 -5.87 1.85
CA PRO A 444 -11.58 -6.13 1.17
C PRO A 444 -11.05 -4.86 0.47
N ALA A 445 -9.73 -4.67 0.56
CA ALA A 445 -9.03 -3.62 -0.16
C ALA A 445 -8.61 -4.04 -1.58
N SER A 446 -8.52 -5.35 -1.85
CA SER A 446 -8.12 -5.93 -3.14
C SER A 446 -8.77 -7.30 -3.39
N CYS A 447 -8.71 -7.80 -4.63
CA CYS A 447 -9.21 -9.13 -4.99
C CYS A 447 -8.55 -10.25 -4.16
N GLY A 448 -7.27 -10.09 -3.82
CA GLY A 448 -6.55 -11.06 -2.98
C GLY A 448 -7.15 -11.15 -1.58
N GLN A 449 -7.44 -10.00 -0.95
CA GLN A 449 -8.13 -9.98 0.33
C GLN A 449 -9.55 -10.55 0.23
N ALA A 450 -10.30 -10.18 -0.82
CA ALA A 450 -11.64 -10.69 -1.07
C ALA A 450 -11.67 -12.22 -1.18
N GLY A 451 -10.76 -12.80 -1.95
CA GLY A 451 -10.63 -14.25 -2.10
C GLY A 451 -10.33 -14.94 -0.77
N TRP A 452 -9.38 -14.42 0.01
CA TRP A 452 -9.04 -15.00 1.31
C TRP A 452 -10.10 -14.79 2.40
N MET A 453 -10.87 -13.70 2.32
CA MET A 453 -12.03 -13.47 3.19
C MET A 453 -13.10 -14.54 2.97
N LEU A 454 -13.47 -14.80 1.71
CA LEU A 454 -14.43 -15.84 1.36
C LEU A 454 -13.88 -17.25 1.65
N TYR A 455 -12.57 -17.45 1.48
CA TYR A 455 -11.92 -18.70 1.83
C TYR A 455 -11.98 -18.98 3.35
N LEU A 456 -11.82 -17.95 4.18
CA LEU A 456 -11.95 -18.07 5.64
C LEU A 456 -13.36 -18.50 6.05
N ASP A 457 -14.38 -17.98 5.35
CA ASP A 457 -15.80 -18.34 5.54
C ASP A 457 -16.04 -19.83 5.28
N LEU A 458 -15.44 -20.37 4.22
CA LEU A 458 -15.52 -21.79 3.88
C LEU A 458 -14.85 -22.74 4.87
N LEU A 459 -13.97 -22.25 5.76
CA LEU A 459 -13.33 -23.11 6.76
C LEU A 459 -14.33 -23.57 7.84
N ASP A 460 -15.46 -22.89 8.00
CA ASP A 460 -16.52 -23.28 8.95
C ASP A 460 -17.57 -24.20 8.35
N ASP A 461 -17.63 -24.31 7.02
CA ASP A 461 -18.65 -25.07 6.31
C ASP A 461 -18.03 -25.97 5.21
N GLU A 462 -17.20 -26.92 5.65
CA GLU A 462 -16.52 -27.87 4.75
C GLU A 462 -17.50 -28.73 3.92
N GLU A 463 -18.77 -28.83 4.35
CA GLU A 463 -19.83 -29.67 3.77
C GLU A 463 -20.75 -28.93 2.79
N ALA A 464 -20.78 -27.59 2.74
CA ALA A 464 -21.75 -26.84 1.93
C ALA A 464 -21.65 -27.05 0.41
N GLY A 465 -20.54 -27.55 -0.12
CA GLY A 465 -20.43 -27.95 -1.53
C GLY A 465 -20.69 -26.83 -2.55
N ASP A 466 -20.54 -25.56 -2.14
CA ASP A 466 -20.77 -24.40 -3.01
C ASP A 466 -19.64 -24.25 -4.03
N THR A 467 -19.75 -24.98 -5.15
CA THR A 467 -18.79 -24.97 -6.26
C THR A 467 -18.61 -23.58 -6.87
N ASP A 468 -19.65 -22.74 -6.82
CA ASP A 468 -19.60 -21.38 -7.36
C ASP A 468 -18.79 -20.46 -6.44
N LEU A 469 -18.86 -20.67 -5.11
CA LEU A 469 -18.03 -19.95 -4.15
C LEU A 469 -16.57 -20.37 -4.23
N TYR A 470 -16.28 -21.67 -4.35
CA TYR A 470 -14.91 -22.15 -4.61
C TYR A 470 -14.34 -21.55 -5.91
N TYR A 471 -15.14 -21.52 -6.98
CA TYR A 471 -14.72 -20.94 -8.24
C TYR A 471 -14.51 -19.42 -8.14
N LEU A 472 -15.41 -18.69 -7.47
CA LEU A 472 -15.31 -17.26 -7.22
C LEU A 472 -14.02 -16.90 -6.46
N ILE A 473 -13.70 -17.63 -5.39
CA ILE A 473 -12.44 -17.45 -4.65
C ILE A 473 -11.25 -17.61 -5.59
N GLY A 474 -11.27 -18.66 -6.41
CA GLY A 474 -10.26 -18.90 -7.42
C GLY A 474 -10.10 -17.72 -8.39
N LEU A 475 -11.19 -17.21 -8.97
CA LEU A 475 -11.17 -16.08 -9.89
C LEU A 475 -10.62 -14.80 -9.24
N LEU A 476 -10.97 -14.53 -7.97
CA LEU A 476 -10.46 -13.38 -7.22
C LEU A 476 -8.95 -13.47 -7.00
N LEU A 477 -8.45 -14.64 -6.60
CA LEU A 477 -7.02 -14.88 -6.41
C LEU A 477 -6.24 -14.83 -7.73
N VAL A 478 -6.76 -15.44 -8.80
CA VAL A 478 -6.18 -15.37 -10.15
C VAL A 478 -6.09 -13.91 -10.63
N SER A 479 -7.17 -13.14 -10.46
CA SER A 479 -7.20 -11.72 -10.84
C SER A 479 -6.12 -10.93 -10.09
N HIS A 480 -5.96 -11.17 -8.79
CA HIS A 480 -4.89 -10.57 -8.00
C HIS A 480 -3.49 -10.93 -8.52
N THR A 481 -3.23 -12.20 -8.85
CA THR A 481 -1.94 -12.64 -9.41
C THR A 481 -1.67 -12.02 -10.78
N ILE A 482 -2.67 -11.95 -11.66
CA ILE A 482 -2.54 -11.31 -12.98
C ILE A 482 -2.20 -9.82 -12.84
N ARG A 483 -2.89 -9.09 -11.95
CA ARG A 483 -2.61 -7.69 -11.66
C ARG A 483 -1.16 -7.49 -11.24
N ASN A 484 -0.69 -8.27 -10.26
CA ASN A 484 0.65 -8.10 -9.67
C ASN A 484 1.76 -8.29 -10.68
N ARG A 485 1.56 -9.12 -11.72
CA ARG A 485 2.52 -9.34 -12.80
C ARG A 485 2.84 -8.07 -13.60
N TYR A 486 1.92 -7.10 -13.65
CA TYR A 486 2.06 -5.92 -14.52
C TYR A 486 2.40 -4.63 -13.77
N ILE A 487 2.49 -4.67 -12.44
CA ILE A 487 2.87 -3.53 -11.61
C ILE A 487 4.36 -3.59 -11.32
N HIS A 488 5.09 -2.54 -11.71
CA HIS A 488 6.50 -2.44 -11.36
C HIS A 488 6.64 -2.00 -9.89
N PRO A 489 7.31 -2.79 -9.02
CA PRO A 489 7.33 -2.54 -7.58
C PRO A 489 8.05 -1.22 -7.21
N SER A 490 8.99 -0.78 -8.05
CA SER A 490 9.88 0.36 -7.74
C SER A 490 9.60 1.63 -8.55
N ASN A 491 8.64 1.64 -9.49
CA ASN A 491 8.40 2.80 -10.35
C ASN A 491 6.91 2.88 -10.77
N SER A 492 6.18 3.87 -10.24
CA SER A 492 4.74 4.08 -10.47
C SER A 492 4.39 4.60 -11.87
N SER A 493 5.38 5.05 -12.64
CA SER A 493 5.22 5.49 -14.03
C SER A 493 5.52 4.39 -15.06
N MET A 494 6.09 3.27 -14.61
CA MET A 494 6.55 2.20 -15.48
C MET A 494 5.64 0.98 -15.31
N LEU A 495 4.73 0.79 -16.26
CA LEU A 495 3.96 -0.45 -16.34
C LEU A 495 4.75 -1.50 -17.10
N ILE A 496 4.66 -2.75 -16.65
CA ILE A 496 5.26 -3.86 -17.38
C ILE A 496 4.38 -4.12 -18.61
N LYS A 497 5.00 -4.15 -19.79
CA LYS A 497 4.28 -4.39 -21.05
C LYS A 497 3.67 -5.79 -21.04
N VAL A 498 2.44 -5.89 -21.53
CA VAL A 498 1.78 -7.19 -21.71
C VAL A 498 2.42 -7.94 -22.86
N GLU A 499 3.01 -9.09 -22.55
CA GLU A 499 3.75 -9.92 -23.50
C GLU A 499 2.83 -10.68 -24.47
N HIS A 500 1.59 -10.99 -24.05
CA HIS A 500 0.66 -11.79 -24.83
C HIS A 500 -0.80 -11.32 -24.63
N PRO A 501 -1.60 -11.12 -25.71
CA PRO A 501 -2.99 -10.67 -25.62
C PRO A 501 -3.90 -11.55 -24.75
N ARG A 502 -3.61 -12.85 -24.71
CA ARG A 502 -4.28 -13.83 -23.83
C ARG A 502 -4.40 -13.37 -22.38
N TYR A 503 -3.42 -12.64 -21.84
CA TYR A 503 -3.48 -12.16 -20.45
C TYR A 503 -4.55 -11.08 -20.24
N VAL A 504 -4.82 -10.26 -21.26
CA VAL A 504 -5.92 -9.29 -21.25
C VAL A 504 -7.26 -10.02 -21.30
N GLU A 505 -7.37 -11.04 -22.15
CA GLU A 505 -8.58 -11.87 -22.28
C GLU A 505 -8.87 -12.63 -20.97
N GLN A 506 -7.85 -13.17 -20.33
CA GLN A 506 -7.98 -13.85 -19.03
C GLN A 506 -8.41 -12.87 -17.93
N ALA A 507 -7.87 -11.65 -17.89
CA ALA A 507 -8.31 -10.63 -16.93
C ALA A 507 -9.77 -10.21 -17.14
N ARG A 508 -10.18 -9.99 -18.41
CA ARG A 508 -11.56 -9.70 -18.78
C ARG A 508 -12.48 -10.84 -18.34
N PHE A 509 -12.16 -12.07 -18.73
CA PHE A 509 -12.95 -13.27 -18.40
C PHE A 509 -13.10 -13.44 -16.89
N CYS A 510 -12.00 -13.38 -16.12
CA CYS A 510 -12.05 -13.53 -14.66
C CYS A 510 -12.91 -12.44 -14.02
N SER A 511 -12.78 -11.19 -14.49
CA SER A 511 -13.49 -10.06 -13.91
C SER A 511 -14.99 -10.13 -14.17
N LEU A 512 -15.41 -10.35 -15.42
CA LEU A 512 -16.83 -10.46 -15.76
C LEU A 512 -17.49 -11.66 -15.08
N THR A 513 -16.83 -12.81 -15.10
CA THR A 513 -17.35 -14.04 -14.47
C THR A 513 -17.41 -13.92 -12.94
N ALA A 514 -16.41 -13.31 -12.30
CA ALA A 514 -16.48 -13.09 -10.86
C ALA A 514 -17.56 -12.07 -10.48
N ILE A 515 -17.76 -11.02 -11.28
CA ILE A 515 -18.86 -10.07 -11.06
C ILE A 515 -20.21 -10.77 -11.24
N SER A 516 -20.42 -11.59 -12.29
CA SER A 516 -21.69 -12.32 -12.47
C SER A 516 -21.99 -13.27 -11.31
N LEU A 517 -20.98 -13.85 -10.67
CA LEU A 517 -21.16 -14.65 -9.45
C LEU A 517 -21.44 -13.80 -8.20
N LEU A 518 -20.95 -12.55 -8.14
CA LEU A 518 -21.12 -11.64 -7.01
C LEU A 518 -22.43 -10.86 -7.04
N VAL A 519 -22.96 -10.50 -8.21
CA VAL A 519 -24.21 -9.72 -8.33
C VAL A 519 -25.40 -10.39 -7.63
N PRO A 520 -25.71 -11.67 -7.90
CA PRO A 520 -26.88 -12.34 -7.32
C PRO A 520 -26.68 -12.76 -5.86
N ARG A 521 -25.43 -12.79 -5.37
CA ARG A 521 -25.14 -13.18 -3.98
C ARG A 521 -25.56 -12.06 -3.02
N GLU A 522 -26.42 -12.43 -2.08
CA GLU A 522 -26.46 -11.83 -0.76
C GLU A 522 -25.45 -12.61 0.08
N ILE A 523 -24.36 -11.96 0.48
CA ILE A 523 -23.39 -12.58 1.37
C ILE A 523 -23.92 -12.30 2.79
N PRO A 524 -24.48 -13.32 3.49
CA PRO A 524 -25.10 -13.12 4.79
C PRO A 524 -24.06 -12.66 5.82
N TYR A 525 -24.52 -11.82 6.76
CA TYR A 525 -23.71 -11.22 7.82
C TYR A 525 -23.46 -12.16 9.00
#